data_AF-A0A7J9YXJ7-F1
#
_entry.id   AF-A0A7J9YXJ7-F1
#
_cell.length_a   1.000
_cell.length_b   1.000
_cell.length_c   1.000
_cell.angle_alpha   90.00
_cell.angle_beta   90.00
_cell.angle_gamma   90.00
#
_symmetry.space_group_name_H-M   'P 1'
#
loop_
_entity.id
_entity.type
_entity.pdbx_description
1 polymer ?
#
loop_
_entity_poly.entity_id
_entity_poly.type
_entity_poly.pdbx_seq_one_letter_code
_entity_poly.pdbx_strand_id
1 'polypeptide(L)'
;MEELARVYADALFEAGRDRGDLDQLRDELGEFADALSRSRDLQVFLFSPYFSSTEKGDGIRTAVSGASEEFVNFLELLAEKHRMPV
;
A
#
# COMPACT_ATOMS: atom_id res chain seq x y z
N MET A 1 -12.33 7.56 -8.98
CA MET A 1 -11.63 7.10 -7.76
C MET A 1 -11.74 5.59 -7.62
N GLU A 2 -12.95 5.03 -7.60
CA GLU A 2 -13.18 3.58 -7.47
C GLU A 2 -12.62 2.75 -8.64
N GLU A 3 -12.74 3.26 -9.88
CA GLU A 3 -12.21 2.59 -11.07
C GLU A 3 -10.67 2.44 -11.04
N LEU A 4 -9.97 3.44 -10.49
CA LEU A 4 -8.52 3.43 -10.36
C LEU A 4 -8.07 2.46 -9.26
N ALA A 5 -8.76 2.47 -8.12
CA ALA A 5 -8.53 1.50 -7.06
C ALA A 5 -8.71 0.06 -7.56
N ARG A 6 -9.72 -0.18 -8.41
CA ARG A 6 -9.95 -1.49 -9.04
C ARG A 6 -8.79 -1.93 -9.92
N VAL A 7 -8.22 -1.04 -10.75
CA VAL A 7 -7.06 -1.38 -11.59
C VAL A 7 -5.86 -1.83 -10.75
N TYR A 8 -5.56 -1.15 -9.64
CA TYR A 8 -4.45 -1.54 -8.77
C TYR A 8 -4.75 -2.80 -7.95
N ALA A 9 -6.01 -2.99 -7.53
CA ALA A 9 -6.44 -4.21 -6.85
C ALA A 9 -6.34 -5.44 -7.78
N ASP A 10 -6.78 -5.30 -9.03
CA ASP A 10 -6.67 -6.36 -10.04
C ASP A 10 -5.19 -6.68 -10.33
N ALA A 11 -4.32 -5.67 -10.40
CA ALA A 11 -2.89 -5.86 -10.59
C ALA A 11 -2.23 -6.62 -9.42
N LEU A 12 -2.57 -6.27 -8.17
CA LEU A 12 -2.09 -6.98 -6.99
C LEU A 12 -2.61 -8.42 -6.95
N PHE A 13 -3.88 -8.63 -7.31
CA PHE A 13 -4.51 -9.93 -7.36
C PHE A 13 -3.85 -10.86 -8.39
N GLU A 14 -3.63 -10.37 -9.62
CA GLU A 14 -2.96 -11.18 -10.66
C GLU A 14 -1.50 -11.46 -10.29
N ALA A 15 -0.78 -10.47 -9.75
CA ALA A 15 0.59 -10.69 -9.27
C ALA A 15 0.65 -11.77 -8.19
N GLY A 16 -0.29 -11.74 -7.25
CA GLY A 16 -0.41 -12.74 -6.18
C GLY A 16 -0.81 -14.13 -6.68
N ARG A 17 -1.68 -14.17 -7.70
CA ARG A 17 -2.14 -15.41 -8.32
C ARG A 17 -1.01 -16.10 -9.07
N ASP A 18 -0.19 -15.35 -9.80
CA ASP A 18 0.93 -15.88 -10.58
C ASP A 18 2.06 -16.42 -9.70
N ARG A 19 2.24 -15.86 -8.49
CA ARG A 19 3.27 -16.29 -7.53
C ARG A 19 2.79 -17.32 -6.52
N GLY A 20 1.47 -17.47 -6.36
CA GLY A 20 0.87 -18.41 -5.43
C GLY A 20 0.86 -17.95 -3.97
N ASP A 21 0.92 -16.65 -3.71
CA ASP A 21 0.94 -16.00 -2.40
C ASP A 21 -0.31 -15.13 -2.13
N LEU A 22 -1.38 -15.38 -2.87
CA LEU A 22 -2.63 -14.61 -2.80
C LEU A 22 -3.26 -14.56 -1.40
N ASP A 23 -3.17 -15.66 -0.64
CA ASP A 23 -3.64 -15.69 0.75
C ASP A 23 -2.83 -14.75 1.64
N GLN A 24 -1.50 -14.75 1.48
CA GLN A 24 -0.61 -13.87 2.22
C GLN A 24 -0.88 -12.39 1.88
N LEU A 25 -0.96 -12.05 0.59
CA LEU A 25 -1.24 -10.67 0.16
C LEU A 25 -2.61 -10.17 0.63
N ARG A 26 -3.61 -11.04 0.67
CA ARG A 26 -4.93 -10.68 1.23
C ARG A 26 -4.80 -10.33 2.71
N ASP A 27 -4.09 -11.16 3.47
CA ASP A 27 -3.95 -10.97 4.91
C ASP A 27 -3.13 -9.70 5.22
N GLU A 28 -2.03 -9.47 4.50
CA GLU A 28 -1.20 -8.26 4.58
C GLU A 28 -1.99 -6.99 4.22
N LEU A 29 -2.80 -7.04 3.16
CA LEU A 29 -3.67 -5.92 2.77
C LEU A 29 -4.72 -5.62 3.86
N GLY A 30 -5.30 -6.66 4.46
CA GLY A 30 -6.25 -6.52 5.56
C GLY A 30 -5.63 -5.87 6.80
N GLU A 31 -4.45 -6.36 7.21
CA GLU A 31 -3.70 -5.81 8.35
C GLU A 31 -3.31 -4.34 8.11
N PHE A 32 -2.82 -4.02 6.91
CA PHE A 32 -2.47 -2.66 6.55
C PHE A 32 -3.69 -1.73 6.55
N ALA A 33 -4.82 -2.16 5.98
CA ALA A 33 -6.06 -1.39 5.98
C ALA A 33 -6.57 -1.12 7.41
N ASP A 34 -6.50 -2.14 8.27
CA ASP A 34 -6.85 -2.02 9.68
C ASP A 34 -5.92 -1.04 10.42
N ALA A 35 -4.60 -1.16 10.24
CA ALA A 35 -3.62 -0.25 10.82
C ALA A 35 -3.82 1.20 10.35
N LEU A 36 -4.07 1.38 9.04
CA LEU A 36 -4.37 2.67 8.43
C LEU A 36 -5.65 3.28 8.99
N SER A 37 -6.70 2.48 9.21
CA SER A 37 -7.96 2.98 9.78
C SER A 37 -7.82 3.46 11.23
N ARG A 38 -6.90 2.84 12.00
CA ARG A 38 -6.70 3.09 13.44
C ARG A 38 -5.63 4.15 13.73
N SER A 39 -4.69 4.38 12.82
CA SER A 39 -3.59 5.33 13.02
C SER A 39 -3.83 6.64 12.28
N ARG A 40 -4.19 7.68 13.03
CA ARG A 40 -4.34 9.03 12.47
C ARG A 40 -3.03 9.56 11.89
N ASP A 41 -1.91 9.25 12.53
CA ASP A 41 -0.59 9.68 12.07
C ASP A 41 -0.23 9.02 10.73
N LEU A 42 -0.57 7.75 10.54
CA LEU A 42 -0.35 7.04 9.28
C LEU A 42 -1.22 7.62 8.15
N GLN A 43 -2.48 7.96 8.44
CA GLN A 43 -3.36 8.66 7.50
C GLN A 43 -2.78 10.02 7.12
N VAL A 44 -2.36 10.82 8.11
CA VAL A 44 -1.76 12.14 7.87
C VAL A 44 -0.49 12.00 7.03
N PHE A 45 0.38 11.04 7.32
CA PHE A 45 1.60 10.80 6.57
C PHE A 45 1.32 10.43 5.10
N LEU A 46 0.49 9.41 4.87
CA LEU A 46 0.23 8.91 3.51
C LEU A 46 -0.59 9.88 2.66
N PHE A 47 -1.48 10.66 3.27
CA PHE A 47 -2.41 11.55 2.56
C PHE A 47 -1.97 13.01 2.57
N SER A 48 -0.93 13.38 3.34
CA SER A 48 -0.42 14.74 3.34
C SER A 48 0.27 15.10 2.02
N PRO A 49 0.02 16.31 1.47
CA PRO A 49 0.71 16.83 0.30
C PRO A 49 2.13 17.34 0.63
N TYR A 50 2.50 17.42 1.91
CA TYR A 50 3.81 17.92 2.33
C TYR A 50 4.94 16.88 2.23
N PHE A 51 4.59 15.59 2.09
CA PHE A 51 5.56 14.53 1.87
C PHE A 51 5.65 14.19 0.39
N SER A 52 6.86 14.20 -0.14
CA SER A 52 7.17 13.71 -1.48
C SER A 52 6.90 12.20 -1.59
N SER A 53 6.77 11.70 -2.81
CA SER A 53 6.59 10.26 -3.04
C SER A 53 7.78 9.43 -2.52
N THR A 54 8.99 9.98 -2.57
CA THR A 54 10.20 9.36 -2.01
C THR A 54 10.12 9.27 -0.49
N GLU A 55 9.79 10.36 0.20
CA GLU A 55 9.61 10.34 1.66
C GLU A 55 8.52 9.38 2.09
N LYS A 56 7.43 9.29 1.31
CA LYS A 56 6.36 8.31 1.53
C LYS A 56 6.87 6.88 1.37
N GLY A 57 7.65 6.59 0.33
CA GLY A 57 8.25 5.27 0.11
C GLY A 57 9.18 4.87 1.26
N ASP A 58 10.10 5.75 1.66
CA ASP A 58 11.02 5.50 2.78
C ASP A 58 10.27 5.26 4.10
N GLY A 59 9.21 6.03 4.34
CA GLY A 59 8.35 5.84 5.50
C GLY A 59 7.54 4.55 5.46
N ILE A 60 7.04 4.12 4.30
CA ILE A 60 6.39 2.82 4.12
C ILE A 60 7.35 1.69 4.48
N ARG A 61 8.58 1.71 3.95
CA ARG A 61 9.61 0.70 4.25
C ARG A 61 10.00 0.66 5.72
N THR A 62 9.92 1.79 6.40
CA THR A 62 10.21 1.89 7.84
C THR A 62 9.03 1.42 8.70
N ALA A 63 7.80 1.75 8.30
CA ALA A 63 6.59 1.48 9.08
C ALA A 63 6.03 0.07 8.86
N VAL A 64 6.16 -0.46 7.64
CA VAL A 64 5.68 -1.79 7.27
C VAL A 64 6.81 -2.78 7.48
N SER A 65 6.72 -3.56 8.56
CA SER A 65 7.66 -4.63 8.88
C SER A 65 6.95 -5.97 8.89
N GLY A 66 7.62 -7.03 8.43
CA GLY A 66 7.06 -8.38 8.41
C GLY A 66 6.14 -8.71 7.24
N ALA A 67 5.76 -7.73 6.42
CA ALA A 67 5.07 -7.97 5.16
C ALA A 67 6.02 -8.46 4.06
N SER A 68 5.46 -9.10 3.04
CA SER A 68 6.18 -9.51 1.83
C SER A 68 6.80 -8.31 1.12
N GLU A 69 7.93 -8.57 0.44
CA GLU A 69 8.59 -7.56 -0.39
C GLU A 69 7.68 -7.11 -1.54
N GLU A 70 6.86 -8.02 -2.07
CA GLU A 70 5.83 -7.76 -3.07
C GLU A 70 4.84 -6.67 -2.59
N PHE A 71 4.33 -6.83 -1.37
CA PHE A 71 3.36 -5.91 -0.79
C PHE A 71 3.98 -4.54 -0.48
N VAL A 72 5.20 -4.51 0.05
CA VAL A 72 5.94 -3.25 0.25
C VAL A 72 6.15 -2.52 -1.08
N ASN A 73 6.57 -3.23 -2.12
CA ASN A 73 6.75 -2.65 -3.46
C ASN A 73 5.43 -2.13 -4.04
N PHE A 74 4.31 -2.82 -3.79
CA PHE A 74 2.99 -2.36 -4.18
C PHE A 74 2.62 -1.03 -3.50
N LEU A 75 2.85 -0.90 -2.20
CA LEU A 75 2.59 0.34 -1.46
C LEU A 75 3.49 1.50 -1.95
N GLU A 76 4.77 1.22 -2.20
CA GLU A 76 5.71 2.20 -2.77
C GLU A 76 5.25 2.66 -4.17
N LEU A 77 4.78 1.74 -5.02
CA LEU A 77 4.22 2.08 -6.33
C LEU A 77 3.01 3.01 -6.23
N LEU A 78 2.10 2.75 -5.28
CA LEU A 78 0.94 3.61 -5.04
C LEU A 78 1.37 5.02 -4.60
N ALA A 79 2.39 5.12 -3.75
CA ALA A 79 2.96 6.40 -3.33
C ALA A 79 3.62 7.14 -4.51
N GLU A 80 4.42 6.43 -5.32
CA GLU A 80 5.08 6.98 -6.52
C GLU A 80 4.07 7.55 -7.52
N LYS A 81 2.97 6.82 -7.76
CA LYS A 81 1.93 7.22 -8.73
C LYS A 81 0.87 8.19 -8.18
N HIS A 82 1.07 8.72 -6.97
CA HIS A 82 0.11 9.62 -6.30
C HIS A 82 -1.30 9.00 -6.22
N ARG A 83 -1.38 7.72 -5.84
CA ARG A 83 -2.63 6.95 -5.74
C ARG A 83 -3.13 6.78 -4.33
N MET A 84 -2.37 7.26 -3.34
CA MET A 84 -2.88 7.45 -1.99
C MET A 84 -3.76 8.71 -1.98
N PRO A 85 -5.06 8.60 -1.63
CA PRO A 85 -5.98 9.74 -1.65
C PRO A 85 -5.50 10.86 -0.73
N VAL A 86 -5.85 12.11 -1.05
CA VAL A 86 -5.73 13.28 -0.15
C VAL A 86 -7.01 13.47 0.65
#